data_AF-A0A7C4EMB9-F1
#
_entry.id   AF-A0A7C4EMB9-F1
#
_cell.length_a   1.000
_cell.length_b   1.000
_cell.length_c   1.000
_cell.angle_alpha   90.00
_cell.angle_beta   90.00
_cell.angle_gamma   90.00
#
_symmetry.space_group_name_H-M   'P 1'
#
loop_
_entity.id
_entity.type
_entity.pdbx_description
1 polymer ?
#
loop_
_entity_poly.entity_id
_entity_poly.type
_entity_poly.pdbx_seq_one_letter_code
_entity_poly.pdbx_strand_id
1 'polypeptide(L)'
;MRSQSQISGTITPNSSILEITVGKQSVLRSLANSCPAKGDLNKDCRVNLIDFSILAYWYHRVDLPSAYDLNGDKNLTLADFSILSYYWTG
;
A
#
# COMPACT_ATOMS: atom_id res chain seq x y z
N MET A 1 2.44 -10.59 23.26
CA MET A 1 2.65 -9.24 23.84
C MET A 1 1.49 -8.94 24.78
N ARG A 2 1.75 -8.31 25.94
CA ARG A 2 0.69 -7.85 26.83
C ARG A 2 0.61 -6.33 26.67
N SER A 3 -0.53 -5.80 26.26
CA SER A 3 -0.76 -4.35 26.20
C SER A 3 -1.61 -3.93 27.40
N GLN A 4 -1.17 -2.88 28.07
CA GLN A 4 -1.92 -2.17 29.11
C GLN A 4 -1.83 -0.67 28.82
N SER A 5 -2.92 0.05 29.06
CA SER A 5 -2.94 1.49 28.99
C SER A 5 -3.24 2.07 30.37
N GLN A 6 -2.56 3.16 30.71
CA GLN A 6 -2.72 3.89 31.95
C GLN A 6 -3.20 5.31 31.64
N ILE A 7 -4.29 5.72 32.27
CA ILE A 7 -4.74 7.11 32.25
C ILE A 7 -4.98 7.52 33.70
N SER A 8 -4.32 8.61 34.12
CA SER A 8 -4.49 9.23 35.45
C SER A 8 -4.48 8.24 36.62
N GLY A 9 -3.50 7.32 36.63
CA GLY A 9 -3.29 6.37 37.72
C GLY A 9 -4.16 5.11 37.68
N THR A 10 -5.15 5.02 36.78
CA THR A 10 -5.97 3.80 36.62
C THR A 10 -5.40 2.94 35.50
N ILE A 11 -5.07 1.69 35.82
CA ILE A 11 -4.62 0.67 34.85
C ILE A 11 -5.83 -0.12 34.34
N THR A 12 -5.93 -0.26 33.03
CA THR A 12 -6.95 -1.10 32.40
C THR A 12 -6.61 -2.59 32.54
N PRO A 13 -7.62 -3.47 32.67
CA PRO A 13 -7.39 -4.91 32.59
C PRO A 13 -6.70 -5.29 31.27
N ASN A 14 -5.89 -6.35 31.29
CA ASN A 14 -5.23 -6.84 30.08
C ASN A 14 -6.26 -7.14 28.98
N SER A 15 -5.98 -6.70 27.75
CA SER A 15 -6.78 -7.05 26.59
C SER A 15 -6.71 -8.56 26.30
N SER A 16 -7.78 -9.11 25.72
CA SER A 16 -7.82 -10.51 25.28
C SER A 16 -6.75 -10.78 24.23
N ILE A 17 -6.03 -11.89 24.39
CA ILE A 17 -4.97 -12.29 23.48
C ILE A 17 -5.62 -12.78 22.18
N LEU A 18 -5.30 -12.14 21.05
CA LEU A 18 -5.64 -12.66 19.73
C LEU A 18 -4.50 -13.59 19.27
N GLU A 19 -4.83 -14.86 19.05
CA GLU A 19 -3.89 -15.80 18.47
C GLU A 19 -3.91 -15.65 16.94
N ILE A 20 -2.80 -15.14 16.39
CA ILE A 20 -2.63 -14.98 14.94
C ILE A 20 -1.83 -16.20 14.46
N THR A 21 -2.51 -17.18 13.88
CA THR A 21 -1.86 -18.34 13.26
C THR A 21 -1.41 -17.98 11.85
N VAL A 22 -0.09 -17.91 11.65
CA VAL A 22 0.51 -17.70 10.32
C VAL A 22 0.84 -19.04 9.68
N GLY A 23 0.62 -19.17 8.36
CA GLY A 23 1.02 -20.36 7.61
C GLY A 23 2.54 -20.58 7.66
N LYS A 24 2.98 -21.84 7.73
CA LYS A 24 4.41 -22.21 7.81
C LYS A 24 5.19 -22.00 6.50
N GLN A 25 4.49 -21.72 5.41
CA GLN A 25 5.09 -21.53 4.09
C GLN A 25 4.81 -20.13 3.58
N SER A 26 5.89 -19.41 3.30
CA SER A 26 5.87 -18.25 2.42
C SER A 26 5.96 -18.75 0.98
N VAL A 27 4.87 -18.62 0.22
CA VAL A 27 4.92 -18.79 -1.23
C VAL A 27 5.43 -17.50 -1.85
N LEU A 28 6.45 -17.60 -2.70
CA LEU A 28 6.77 -16.48 -3.57
C LEU A 28 5.57 -16.24 -4.48
N ARG A 29 5.14 -14.98 -4.60
CA ARG A 29 4.19 -14.62 -5.64
C ARG A 29 4.85 -15.00 -6.96
N SER A 30 4.28 -15.98 -7.66
CA SER A 30 4.68 -16.29 -9.02
C SER A 30 4.39 -15.03 -9.83
N LEU A 31 5.43 -14.26 -10.11
CA LEU A 31 5.42 -13.28 -11.17
C LEU A 31 5.31 -14.13 -12.44
N ALA A 32 4.08 -14.40 -12.90
CA ALA A 32 3.90 -14.66 -14.30
C ALA A 32 4.69 -13.56 -15.04
N ASN A 33 5.47 -13.91 -16.07
CA ASN A 33 6.42 -13.03 -16.77
C ASN A 33 5.80 -11.76 -17.43
N SER A 34 4.59 -11.37 -17.02
CA SER A 34 3.91 -10.13 -17.38
C SER A 34 4.20 -9.03 -16.37
N CYS A 35 4.53 -7.84 -16.88
CA CYS A 35 4.62 -6.62 -16.09
C CYS A 35 3.27 -6.33 -15.40
N PRO A 36 3.27 -5.58 -14.28
CA PRO A 36 2.06 -5.22 -13.54
C PRO A 36 1.01 -4.59 -14.46
N ALA A 37 -0.26 -4.95 -14.27
CA ALA A 37 -1.35 -4.42 -15.11
C ALA A 37 -1.56 -2.90 -14.91
N LYS A 38 -1.18 -2.38 -13.74
CA LYS A 38 -1.22 -0.96 -13.37
C LYS A 38 -0.10 -0.65 -12.37
N GLY A 39 0.17 0.65 -12.19
CA GLY A 39 1.09 1.15 -11.16
C GLY A 39 2.56 1.20 -11.57
N ASP A 40 2.93 0.60 -12.71
CA ASP A 40 4.26 0.73 -13.32
C ASP A 40 4.31 2.04 -14.14
N LEU A 41 4.73 3.12 -13.49
CA LEU A 41 4.73 4.48 -14.02
C LEU A 41 6.02 4.80 -14.76
N ASN A 42 7.13 4.13 -14.39
CA ASN A 42 8.44 4.29 -15.04
C ASN A 42 8.72 3.24 -16.15
N LYS A 43 7.83 2.25 -16.32
CA LYS A 43 7.91 1.15 -17.30
C LYS A 43 9.07 0.20 -17.09
N ASP A 44 9.45 -0.06 -15.83
CA ASP A 44 10.51 -1.01 -15.47
C ASP A 44 10.00 -2.41 -15.10
N CYS A 45 8.70 -2.65 -15.29
CA CYS A 45 8.00 -3.89 -14.95
C CYS A 45 7.98 -4.21 -13.45
N ARG A 46 8.16 -3.20 -12.61
CA ARG A 46 7.99 -3.25 -11.17
C ARG A 46 7.06 -2.13 -10.74
N VAL A 47 6.47 -2.31 -9.56
CA VAL A 47 5.80 -1.23 -8.83
C VAL A 47 6.50 -1.10 -7.50
N ASN A 48 7.25 -0.02 -7.33
CA ASN A 48 8.06 0.18 -6.13
C ASN A 48 8.12 1.67 -5.73
N LEU A 49 9.14 2.01 -4.93
CA LEU A 49 9.31 3.34 -4.41
C LEU A 49 9.52 4.40 -5.51
N ILE A 50 10.04 4.00 -6.67
CA ILE A 50 10.20 4.88 -7.83
C ILE A 50 8.84 5.29 -8.36
N ASP A 51 7.92 4.35 -8.61
CA ASP A 51 6.57 4.66 -9.05
C ASP A 51 5.81 5.47 -8.01
N PHE A 52 5.98 5.12 -6.73
CA PHE A 52 5.43 5.92 -5.64
C PHE A 52 5.91 7.38 -5.71
N SER A 53 7.21 7.61 -5.96
CA SER A 53 7.77 8.97 -6.06
C SER A 53 7.21 9.75 -7.25
N ILE A 54 6.94 9.06 -8.36
CA ILE A 54 6.30 9.66 -9.55
C ILE A 54 4.85 10.03 -9.22
N LEU A 55 4.09 9.13 -8.58
CA LEU A 55 2.71 9.40 -8.18
C LEU A 55 2.63 10.55 -7.16
N ALA A 56 3.55 10.56 -6.19
CA ALA A 56 3.67 11.63 -5.20
C ALA A 56 4.04 12.98 -5.79
N TYR A 57 4.84 13.02 -6.85
CA TYR A 57 5.12 14.25 -7.57
C TYR A 57 3.83 14.90 -8.11
N TRP A 58 2.86 14.10 -8.55
CA TRP A 58 1.59 14.56 -9.11
C TRP A 58 0.49 14.84 -8.08
N TYR A 59 0.75 14.62 -6.78
CA TYR A 59 -0.22 14.87 -5.73
C TYR A 59 -0.70 16.31 -5.70
N HIS A 60 -2.02 16.50 -5.74
CA HIS A 60 -2.69 17.80 -5.75
C HIS A 60 -2.30 18.76 -6.89
N ARG A 61 -1.75 18.24 -7.99
CA ARG A 61 -1.48 19.07 -9.19
C ARG A 61 -2.73 19.18 -10.07
N VAL A 62 -2.84 20.32 -10.75
CA VAL A 62 -3.81 20.53 -11.83
C VAL A 62 -3.33 19.82 -13.11
N ASP A 63 -4.28 19.51 -14.00
CA ASP A 63 -4.02 18.85 -15.29
C ASP A 63 -3.37 17.47 -15.19
N LEU A 64 -3.85 16.64 -14.25
CA LEU A 64 -3.37 15.28 -14.04
C LEU A 64 -3.49 14.44 -15.34
N PRO A 65 -2.37 13.94 -15.89
CA PRO A 65 -2.44 13.01 -17.01
C PRO A 65 -3.14 11.70 -16.60
N SER A 66 -3.95 11.14 -17.50
CA SER A 66 -4.72 9.91 -17.24
C SER A 66 -3.87 8.68 -16.90
N ALA A 67 -2.56 8.72 -17.18
CA ALA A 67 -1.62 7.67 -16.81
C ALA A 67 -1.39 7.56 -15.28
N TYR A 68 -1.65 8.64 -14.53
CA TYR A 68 -1.43 8.71 -13.08
C TYR A 68 -2.74 8.61 -12.28
N ASP A 69 -3.89 8.69 -12.96
CA ASP A 69 -5.22 8.47 -12.41
C ASP A 69 -5.53 6.96 -12.43
N LEU A 70 -5.26 6.28 -11.31
CA LEU A 70 -5.33 4.82 -11.26
C LEU A 70 -6.76 4.32 -11.06
N ASN A 71 -7.63 5.15 -10.46
CA ASN A 71 -9.03 4.84 -10.20
C ASN A 71 -10.01 5.45 -11.24
N GLY A 72 -9.58 6.41 -12.06
CA GLY A 72 -10.37 7.05 -13.12
C GLY A 72 -11.27 8.20 -12.67
N ASP A 73 -11.04 8.79 -11.48
CA ASP A 73 -11.88 9.83 -10.90
C ASP A 73 -11.40 11.27 -11.17
N LYS A 74 -10.29 11.42 -11.92
CA LYS A 74 -9.61 12.68 -12.26
C LYS A 74 -8.95 13.42 -11.10
N ASN A 75 -8.87 12.81 -9.92
CA ASN A 75 -8.24 13.39 -8.74
C ASN A 75 -7.17 12.44 -8.20
N LEU A 76 -5.92 12.88 -8.14
CA LEU A 76 -4.88 12.07 -7.51
C LEU A 76 -4.98 12.17 -5.99
N THR A 77 -5.52 11.12 -5.37
CA THR A 77 -5.78 11.05 -3.92
C THR A 77 -5.14 9.82 -3.28
N LEU A 78 -5.35 9.64 -1.97
CA LEU A 78 -4.94 8.43 -1.26
C LEU A 78 -5.54 7.14 -1.88
N ALA A 79 -6.66 7.25 -2.61
CA ALA A 79 -7.23 6.13 -3.33
C ALA A 79 -6.25 5.59 -4.39
N ASP A 80 -5.63 6.46 -5.19
CA ASP A 80 -4.63 6.06 -6.18
C ASP A 80 -3.40 5.42 -5.53
N PHE A 81 -2.92 5.99 -4.42
CA PHE A 81 -1.83 5.40 -3.65
C PHE A 81 -2.17 4.00 -3.11
N SER A 82 -3.42 3.78 -2.70
CA SER A 82 -3.86 2.45 -2.26
C SER A 82 -3.88 1.44 -3.42
N ILE A 83 -4.21 1.89 -4.64
CA ILE A 83 -4.15 1.07 -5.85
C ILE A 83 -2.70 0.78 -6.24
N LEU A 84 -1.82 1.78 -6.22
CA LEU A 84 -0.39 1.58 -6.49
C LEU A 84 0.21 0.56 -5.51
N SER A 85 -0.11 0.69 -4.22
CA SER A 85 0.35 -0.23 -3.17
C SER A 85 -0.21 -1.64 -3.34
N TYR A 86 -1.43 -1.79 -3.89
CA TYR A 86 -1.98 -3.11 -4.23
C TYR A 86 -1.16 -3.83 -5.31
N TYR A 87 -0.58 -3.08 -6.26
CA TYR A 87 0.27 -3.62 -7.32
C TYR A 87 1.75 -3.75 -6.92
N TRP A 88 2.13 -3.42 -5.68
CA TRP A 88 3.51 -3.40 -5.21
C TRP A 88 4.27 -4.72 -5.46
N THR A 89 5.49 -4.61 -6.00
CA THR A 89 6.34 -5.76 -6.33
C THR A 89 7.67 -5.80 -5.57
N GLY A 90 8.07 -4.72 -4.88
CA GLY A 90 9.32 -4.67 -4.12
C GLY A 90 10.16 -3.45 -4.41
#